data_AF-A0A7K0EK50-F1
#
_entry.id   AF-A0A7K0EK50-F1
#
_cell.length_a   1.000
_cell.length_b   1.000
_cell.length_c   1.000
_cell.angle_alpha   90.00
_cell.angle_beta   90.00
_cell.angle_gamma   90.00
#
_symmetry.space_group_name_H-M   'P 1'
#
loop_
_entity.id
_entity.type
_entity.pdbx_description
1 polymer ?
#
loop_
_entity_poly.entity_id
_entity_poly.type
_entity_poly.pdbx_seq_one_letter_code
_entity_poly.pdbx_strand_id
1 'polypeptide(L)'
;MRLLSCDLVLWAFRFWFKHLGIISFWMLFAALGRAGQMQFWGPIPASWSIVLEFVVELARILTILVILGHGNAIAGGRKLAGIFRFRRKQWAKLGRNIRLTFRQQWPVLFWNLLVFSLIAYGFNRFNGLVADQSTLLPFLKMNGIMHESATTMPIVFFLKNLTVIPFTLIFEYGLFRWLTGNRSVVNRLVQTRA
;
A
#
# COMPACT_ATOMS: atom_id res chain seq x y z
N MET A 1 -12.97 21.15 -18.27
CA MET A 1 -12.39 20.49 -17.08
C MET A 1 -13.15 19.19 -16.86
N ARG A 2 -12.49 18.02 -16.78
CA ARG A 2 -13.16 16.77 -16.35
C ARG A 2 -13.31 16.86 -14.83
N LEU A 3 -14.51 17.20 -14.35
CA LEU A 3 -14.80 17.42 -12.93
C LEU A 3 -14.70 16.13 -12.10
N LEU A 4 -14.86 14.97 -12.74
CA LEU A 4 -14.80 13.65 -12.13
C LEU A 4 -13.84 12.79 -12.97
N SER A 5 -12.59 12.66 -12.55
CA SER A 5 -11.66 11.72 -13.18
C SER A 5 -11.11 10.77 -12.12
N CYS A 6 -11.06 9.47 -12.45
CA CYS A 6 -10.49 8.43 -11.59
C CYS A 6 -9.04 8.12 -11.96
N ASP A 7 -8.33 9.09 -12.54
CA ASP A 7 -7.03 8.88 -13.16
C ASP A 7 -5.98 8.43 -12.12
N LEU A 8 -6.06 8.92 -10.88
CA LEU A 8 -5.17 8.50 -9.78
C LEU A 8 -5.40 7.05 -9.39
N VAL A 9 -6.66 6.64 -9.24
CA VAL A 9 -7.03 5.26 -8.90
C VAL A 9 -6.62 4.31 -10.01
N LEU A 10 -6.90 4.64 -11.28
CA LEU A 10 -6.47 3.85 -12.45
C LEU A 10 -4.95 3.74 -12.54
N TRP A 11 -4.24 4.83 -12.27
CA TRP A 11 -2.78 4.82 -12.22
C TRP A 11 -2.27 3.90 -11.11
N ALA A 12 -2.87 3.95 -9.92
CA ALA A 12 -2.50 3.09 -8.79
C ALA A 12 -2.70 1.60 -9.14
N PHE A 13 -3.82 1.23 -9.76
CA PHE A 13 -4.03 -0.14 -10.25
C PHE A 13 -2.99 -0.56 -11.28
N ARG A 14 -2.72 0.27 -12.29
CA ARG A 14 -1.70 -0.05 -13.31
C ARG A 14 -0.31 -0.20 -12.69
N PHE A 15 0.03 0.66 -11.73
CA PHE A 15 1.29 0.58 -11.01
C PHE A 15 1.38 -0.72 -10.21
N TRP A 16 0.31 -1.05 -9.47
CA TRP A 16 0.19 -2.30 -8.74
C TRP A 16 0.42 -3.49 -9.67
N PHE A 17 -0.33 -3.61 -10.78
CA PHE A 17 -0.22 -4.76 -11.68
C PHE A 17 1.16 -4.86 -12.31
N LYS A 18 1.75 -3.72 -12.70
CA LYS A 18 3.09 -3.68 -13.28
C LYS A 18 4.18 -4.16 -12.32
N HIS A 19 4.04 -3.86 -11.03
CA HIS A 19 5.04 -4.16 -10.00
C HIS A 19 4.56 -5.21 -9.00
N LEU A 20 3.52 -5.99 -9.36
CA LEU A 20 2.85 -6.93 -8.49
C LEU A 20 3.83 -7.90 -7.86
N GLY A 21 4.66 -8.57 -8.67
CA GLY A 21 5.59 -9.60 -8.17
C GLY A 21 6.51 -9.09 -7.07
N ILE A 22 7.17 -7.94 -7.27
CA ILE A 22 8.12 -7.42 -6.28
C ILE A 22 7.45 -6.81 -5.05
N ILE A 23 6.29 -6.15 -5.22
CA ILE A 23 5.54 -5.58 -4.09
C ILE A 23 4.92 -6.71 -3.26
N SER A 24 4.29 -7.69 -3.90
CA SER A 24 3.72 -8.86 -3.25
C SER A 24 4.79 -9.70 -2.56
N PHE A 25 5.99 -9.84 -3.12
CA PHE A 25 7.09 -10.54 -2.48
C PHE A 25 7.44 -9.93 -1.12
N TRP A 26 7.72 -8.62 -1.05
CA TRP A 26 8.04 -7.96 0.22
C TRP A 26 6.84 -7.93 1.19
N MET A 27 5.64 -7.69 0.67
CA MET A 27 4.43 -7.70 1.51
C MET A 27 4.06 -9.10 2.02
N LEU A 28 4.48 -10.17 1.34
CA LEU A 28 4.32 -11.53 1.83
C LEU A 28 5.17 -11.77 3.08
N PHE A 29 6.42 -11.31 3.10
CA PHE A 29 7.25 -11.35 4.31
C PHE A 29 6.61 -10.58 5.47
N ALA A 30 6.08 -9.37 5.19
CA ALA A 30 5.36 -8.59 6.20
C ALA A 30 4.08 -9.30 6.68
N ALA A 31 3.34 -9.94 5.78
CA ALA A 31 2.12 -10.67 6.10
C ALA A 31 2.40 -11.91 6.95
N LEU A 32 3.41 -12.71 6.59
CA LEU A 32 3.82 -13.90 7.34
C LEU A 32 4.35 -13.53 8.72
N GLY A 33 5.21 -12.51 8.81
CA GLY A 33 5.72 -12.04 10.10
C GLY A 33 4.60 -11.56 11.00
N ARG A 34 3.61 -10.83 10.46
CA ARG A 34 2.45 -10.37 11.23
C ARG A 34 1.53 -11.52 11.66
N ALA A 35 1.33 -12.52 10.80
CA ALA A 35 0.59 -13.73 11.15
C ALA A 35 1.27 -14.48 12.30
N GLY A 36 2.60 -14.64 12.23
CA GLY A 36 3.40 -15.23 13.31
C GLY A 36 3.28 -14.48 14.63
N GLN A 37 3.35 -13.15 14.61
CA GLN A 37 3.15 -12.30 15.80
C GLN A 37 1.78 -12.49 16.46
N MET A 38 0.75 -12.75 15.66
CA MET A 38 -0.61 -13.03 16.15
C MET A 38 -0.83 -14.50 16.49
N GLN A 39 0.25 -15.24 16.75
CA GLN A 39 0.22 -16.63 17.21
C GLN A 39 -0.42 -17.60 16.20
N PHE A 40 -0.28 -17.35 14.90
CA PHE A 40 -0.79 -18.25 13.86
C PHE A 40 -0.25 -19.69 14.02
N TRP A 41 1.03 -19.83 14.37
CA TRP A 41 1.68 -21.12 14.64
C TRP A 41 1.74 -21.48 16.15
N GLY A 42 1.03 -20.74 17.00
CA GLY A 42 1.03 -20.93 18.44
C GLY A 42 1.76 -19.82 19.22
N PRO A 43 1.87 -19.96 20.54
CA PRO A 43 2.49 -18.97 21.40
C PRO A 43 3.98 -18.85 21.10
N ILE A 44 4.42 -17.62 20.88
CA ILE A 44 5.83 -17.28 20.65
C ILE A 44 6.41 -16.57 21.88
N PRO A 45 7.68 -16.82 22.22
CA PRO A 45 8.35 -16.06 23.28
C PRO A 45 8.50 -14.59 22.89
N ALA A 46 8.52 -13.69 23.89
CA ALA A 46 8.52 -12.25 23.67
C ALA A 46 9.70 -11.77 22.81
N SER A 47 10.87 -12.39 22.96
CA SER A 47 12.05 -12.12 22.14
C SER A 47 11.80 -12.39 20.65
N TRP A 48 11.07 -13.45 20.31
CA TRP A 48 10.73 -13.78 18.92
C TRP A 48 9.68 -12.83 18.34
N SER A 49 8.75 -12.35 19.16
CA SER A 49 7.79 -11.32 18.75
C SER A 49 8.50 -10.03 18.33
N ILE A 50 9.55 -9.63 19.07
CA ILE A 50 10.36 -8.44 18.75
C ILE A 50 11.12 -8.64 17.44
N VAL A 51 11.77 -9.80 17.25
CA VAL A 51 12.48 -10.10 16.00
C VAL A 51 11.53 -10.06 14.80
N LEU A 52 10.35 -10.67 14.92
CA LEU A 52 9.31 -10.61 13.87
C LEU A 52 8.84 -9.18 13.62
N GLU A 53 8.80 -8.32 14.64
CA GLU A 53 8.44 -6.91 14.48
C GLU A 53 9.44 -6.18 13.60
N PHE A 54 10.74 -6.35 13.87
CA PHE A 54 11.80 -5.80 13.02
C PHE A 54 11.71 -6.31 11.59
N VAL A 55 11.46 -7.61 11.39
CA VAL A 55 11.34 -8.20 10.05
C VAL A 55 10.14 -7.62 9.28
N VAL A 56 8.98 -7.52 9.93
CA VAL A 56 7.76 -6.96 9.32
C VAL A 56 7.97 -5.51 8.94
N GLU A 57 8.55 -4.72 9.84
CA GLU A 57 8.74 -3.29 9.60
C GLU A 57 9.81 -3.04 8.53
N LEU A 58 10.89 -3.83 8.51
CA LEU A 58 11.89 -3.76 7.45
C LEU A 58 11.29 -4.09 6.08
N ALA A 59 10.45 -5.12 6.00
CA ALA A 59 9.75 -5.48 4.77
C ALA A 59 8.82 -4.36 4.27
N ARG A 60 8.15 -3.64 5.18
CA ARG A 60 7.35 -2.46 4.84
C ARG A 60 8.20 -1.31 4.33
N ILE A 61 9.31 -1.00 5.00
CA ILE A 61 10.25 0.04 4.55
C ILE A 61 10.75 -0.30 3.14
N LEU A 62 11.16 -1.54 2.90
CA LEU A 62 11.61 -2.00 1.58
C LEU A 62 10.50 -1.87 0.53
N THR A 63 9.26 -2.19 0.87
CA THR A 63 8.11 -2.02 -0.01
C THR A 63 7.91 -0.54 -0.39
N ILE A 64 7.98 0.37 0.58
CA ILE A 64 7.90 1.82 0.34
C ILE A 64 9.03 2.25 -0.61
N LEU A 65 10.26 1.80 -0.38
CA LEU A 65 11.40 2.12 -1.26
C LEU A 65 11.18 1.58 -2.67
N VAL A 66 10.68 0.36 -2.83
CA VAL A 66 10.32 -0.22 -4.12
C VAL A 66 9.26 0.62 -4.83
N ILE A 67 8.21 1.06 -4.12
CA ILE A 67 7.15 1.92 -4.67
C ILE A 67 7.74 3.28 -5.12
N LEU A 68 8.50 3.96 -4.25
CA LEU A 68 9.15 5.24 -4.55
C LEU A 68 10.09 5.12 -5.76
N GLY A 69 10.79 4.00 -5.86
CA GLY A 69 11.76 3.67 -6.89
C GLY A 69 11.18 3.08 -8.17
N HIS A 70 9.85 2.97 -8.30
CA HIS A 70 9.18 2.35 -9.46
C HIS A 70 9.65 0.90 -9.73
N GLY A 71 9.74 0.09 -8.68
CA GLY A 71 10.18 -1.30 -8.76
C GLY A 71 11.64 -1.54 -8.36
N ASN A 72 12.39 -0.51 -7.97
CA ASN A 72 13.79 -0.64 -7.55
C ASN A 72 14.04 0.05 -6.20
N ALA A 73 14.34 -0.73 -5.16
CA ALA A 73 14.56 -0.21 -3.80
C ALA A 73 15.74 0.78 -3.70
N ILE A 74 16.83 0.55 -4.44
CA ILE A 74 18.01 1.43 -4.45
C ILE A 74 17.64 2.79 -5.04
N ALA A 75 16.90 2.79 -6.16
CA ALA A 75 16.40 4.01 -6.77
C ALA A 75 15.44 4.76 -5.84
N GLY A 76 14.60 4.02 -5.09
CA GLY A 76 13.74 4.55 -4.04
C GLY A 76 14.52 5.23 -2.93
N GLY A 77 15.57 4.57 -2.43
CA GLY A 77 16.46 5.10 -1.39
C GLY A 77 17.14 6.40 -1.82
N ARG A 78 17.64 6.45 -3.07
CA ARG A 78 18.22 7.69 -3.63
C ARG A 78 17.21 8.83 -3.69
N LYS A 79 15.96 8.56 -4.09
CA LYS A 79 14.88 9.56 -4.11
C LYS A 79 14.53 10.04 -2.70
N LEU A 80 14.42 9.12 -1.73
CA LEU A 80 14.14 9.43 -0.34
C LEU A 80 15.26 10.29 0.27
N ALA A 81 16.52 9.90 0.09
CA ALA A 81 17.68 10.70 0.49
C ALA A 81 17.72 12.08 -0.19
N GLY A 82 17.24 12.17 -1.44
CA GLY A 82 17.09 13.42 -2.17
C GLY A 82 16.12 14.40 -1.52
N ILE A 83 15.06 13.92 -0.86
CA ILE A 83 14.09 14.77 -0.12
C ILE A 83 14.77 15.48 1.04
N PHE A 84 15.65 14.80 1.78
CA PHE A 84 16.40 15.40 2.88
C PHE A 84 17.45 16.41 2.43
N ARG A 85 17.83 16.40 1.14
CA ARG A 85 18.77 17.38 0.56
C ARG A 85 18.09 18.65 0.04
N PHE A 86 16.77 18.78 0.19
CA PHE A 86 16.04 19.95 -0.31
C PHE A 86 16.36 21.21 0.51
N ARG A 87 16.72 22.29 -0.18
CA ARG A 87 16.89 23.62 0.42
C ARG A 87 15.53 24.24 0.76
N ARG A 88 15.49 25.17 1.72
CA ARG A 88 14.26 25.88 2.16
C ARG A 88 13.43 26.47 1.01
N LYS A 89 14.08 27.00 -0.04
CA LYS A 89 13.41 27.52 -1.25
C LYS A 89 12.67 26.43 -2.05
N GLN A 90 13.21 25.21 -2.10
CA GLN A 90 12.57 24.07 -2.78
C GLN A 90 11.36 23.56 -2.00
N TRP A 91 11.45 23.49 -0.67
CA TRP A 91 10.31 23.20 0.20
C TRP A 91 9.19 24.24 0.06
N ALA A 92 9.52 25.52 0.02
CA ALA A 92 8.54 26.59 -0.19
C ALA A 92 7.85 26.47 -1.57
N LYS A 93 8.61 26.16 -2.63
CA LYS A 93 8.06 25.91 -3.97
C LYS A 93 7.13 24.68 -3.99
N LEU A 94 7.53 23.60 -3.32
CA LEU A 94 6.73 22.38 -3.21
C LEU A 94 5.41 22.64 -2.48
N GLY A 95 5.45 23.32 -1.34
CA GLY A 95 4.25 23.71 -0.59
C GLY A 95 3.32 24.63 -1.40
N ARG A 96 3.89 25.59 -2.15
CA ARG A 96 3.10 26.45 -3.04
C ARG A 96 2.41 25.64 -4.14
N ASN A 97 3.10 24.69 -4.76
CA ASN A 97 2.53 23.83 -5.79
C ASN A 97 1.41 22.94 -5.26
N ILE A 98 1.60 22.35 -4.07
CA ILE A 98 0.56 21.53 -3.41
C ILE A 98 -0.67 22.39 -3.14
N ARG A 99 -0.50 23.58 -2.55
CA ARG A 99 -1.62 24.48 -2.23
C ARG A 99 -2.38 24.95 -3.47
N LEU A 100 -1.65 25.25 -4.55
CA LEU A 100 -2.26 25.64 -5.83
C LEU A 100 -3.02 24.48 -6.46
N THR A 101 -2.42 23.29 -6.54
CA THR A 101 -3.04 22.09 -7.12
C THR A 101 -4.28 21.69 -6.32
N PHE A 102 -4.19 21.71 -4.99
CA PHE A 102 -5.32 21.46 -4.10
C PHE A 102 -6.45 22.44 -4.35
N ARG A 103 -6.18 23.76 -4.37
CA ARG A 103 -7.22 24.77 -4.60
C ARG A 103 -7.88 24.67 -5.98
N GLN A 104 -7.10 24.33 -7.00
CA GLN A 104 -7.58 24.24 -8.39
C GLN A 104 -8.33 22.93 -8.69
N GLN A 105 -7.96 21.82 -8.04
CA GLN A 105 -8.47 20.49 -8.37
C GLN A 105 -9.03 19.73 -7.15
N TRP A 106 -9.51 20.46 -6.13
CA TRP A 106 -10.12 19.87 -4.95
C TRP A 106 -11.29 18.91 -5.26
N PRO A 107 -12.17 19.13 -6.29
CA PRO A 107 -13.25 18.19 -6.56
C PRO A 107 -12.72 16.86 -7.12
N VAL A 108 -11.68 16.93 -7.95
CA VAL A 108 -11.01 15.74 -8.51
C VAL A 108 -10.32 14.95 -7.39
N LEU A 109 -9.67 15.65 -6.45
CA LEU A 109 -9.08 15.02 -5.27
C LEU A 109 -10.14 14.31 -4.43
N PHE A 110 -11.22 15.01 -4.10
CA PHE A 110 -12.32 14.47 -3.31
C PHE A 110 -12.92 13.23 -3.98
N TRP A 111 -13.17 13.28 -5.29
CA TRP A 111 -13.68 12.14 -6.05
C TRP A 111 -12.73 10.94 -6.02
N ASN A 112 -11.42 11.14 -6.23
CA ASN A 112 -10.45 10.04 -6.16
C ASN A 112 -10.35 9.46 -4.76
N LEU A 113 -10.41 10.29 -3.71
CA LEU A 113 -10.42 9.81 -2.32
C LEU A 113 -11.68 9.00 -2.03
N LEU A 114 -12.85 9.44 -2.52
CA LEU A 114 -14.11 8.74 -2.33
C LEU A 114 -14.08 7.37 -3.04
N VAL A 115 -13.67 7.33 -4.31
CA VAL A 115 -13.54 6.08 -5.07
C VAL A 115 -12.52 5.15 -4.43
N PHE A 116 -11.35 5.67 -4.04
CA PHE A 116 -10.34 4.91 -3.33
C PHE A 116 -10.88 4.33 -2.02
N SER A 117 -11.62 5.13 -1.24
CA SER A 117 -12.21 4.70 0.03
C SER A 117 -13.25 3.58 -0.16
N LEU A 118 -14.07 3.67 -1.20
CA LEU A 118 -15.02 2.62 -1.59
C LEU A 118 -14.30 1.31 -1.93
N ILE A 119 -13.21 1.39 -2.70
CA ILE A 119 -12.41 0.21 -3.08
C ILE A 119 -11.70 -0.38 -1.85
N ALA A 120 -11.09 0.45 -1.00
CA ALA A 120 -10.45 0.02 0.22
C ALA A 120 -11.44 -0.64 1.19
N TYR A 121 -12.65 -0.08 1.31
CA TYR A 121 -13.75 -0.69 2.06
C TYR A 121 -14.14 -2.05 1.48
N GLY A 122 -14.28 -2.15 0.15
CA GLY A 122 -14.57 -3.41 -0.55
C GLY A 122 -13.53 -4.50 -0.27
N PHE A 123 -12.24 -4.19 -0.43
CA PHE A 123 -11.17 -5.13 -0.09
C PHE A 123 -11.14 -5.51 1.40
N ASN A 124 -11.35 -4.54 2.29
CA ASN A 124 -11.39 -4.81 3.73
C ASN A 124 -12.57 -5.73 4.10
N ARG A 125 -13.74 -5.50 3.51
CA ARG A 125 -14.92 -6.36 3.69
C ARG A 125 -14.69 -7.74 3.10
N PHE A 126 -14.14 -7.83 1.89
CA PHE A 126 -13.79 -9.09 1.25
C PHE A 126 -12.80 -9.91 2.09
N ASN A 127 -11.74 -9.28 2.61
CA ASN A 127 -10.79 -9.95 3.50
C ASN A 127 -11.45 -10.46 4.78
N GLY A 128 -12.41 -9.71 5.34
CA GLY A 128 -13.21 -10.16 6.48
C GLY A 128 -14.07 -11.37 6.13
N LEU A 129 -14.81 -11.33 5.03
CA LEU A 129 -15.63 -12.46 4.56
C LEU A 129 -14.78 -13.71 4.28
N VAL A 130 -13.63 -13.54 3.63
CA VAL A 130 -12.69 -14.63 3.37
C VAL A 130 -12.09 -15.17 4.66
N ALA A 131 -11.97 -14.39 5.72
CA ALA A 131 -11.45 -14.91 6.98
C ALA A 131 -12.56 -15.57 7.84
N ASP A 132 -13.73 -14.93 7.93
CA ASP A 132 -14.83 -15.30 8.84
C ASP A 132 -15.79 -16.36 8.26
N GLN A 133 -16.12 -16.27 6.97
CA GLN A 133 -17.14 -17.12 6.33
C GLN A 133 -16.56 -18.27 5.51
N SER A 134 -15.25 -18.28 5.29
CA SER A 134 -14.63 -19.35 4.52
C SER A 134 -14.32 -20.55 5.41
N THR A 135 -14.41 -21.73 4.81
CA THR A 135 -13.88 -22.99 5.34
C THR A 135 -12.36 -22.94 5.61
N LEU A 136 -11.69 -21.82 5.33
CA LEU A 136 -10.24 -21.66 5.44
C LEU A 136 -9.75 -21.82 6.89
N LEU A 137 -10.40 -21.23 7.90
CA LEU A 137 -9.95 -21.40 9.28
C LEU A 137 -10.07 -22.87 9.75
N PRO A 138 -11.23 -23.56 9.61
CA PRO A 138 -11.33 -24.99 9.87
C PRO A 138 -10.36 -25.83 9.03
N PHE A 139 -10.19 -25.52 7.74
CA PHE A 139 -9.28 -26.23 6.84
C PHE A 139 -7.81 -26.08 7.27
N LEU A 140 -7.38 -24.87 7.66
CA LEU A 140 -6.01 -24.62 8.12
C LEU A 140 -5.73 -25.31 9.45
N LYS A 141 -6.71 -25.37 10.36
CA LYS A 141 -6.58 -26.12 11.61
C LYS A 141 -6.56 -27.63 11.37
N MET A 142 -7.47 -28.15 10.54
CA MET A 142 -7.55 -29.57 10.21
C MET A 142 -6.29 -30.10 9.51
N ASN A 143 -5.62 -29.27 8.70
CA ASN A 143 -4.35 -29.63 8.06
C ASN A 143 -3.11 -29.32 8.93
N GLY A 144 -3.27 -28.90 10.19
CA GLY A 144 -2.17 -28.59 11.10
C GLY A 144 -1.32 -27.37 10.68
N ILE A 145 -1.81 -26.55 9.75
CA ILE A 145 -1.10 -25.35 9.27
C ILE A 145 -1.22 -24.22 10.30
N MET A 146 -2.35 -24.17 11.02
CA MET A 146 -2.67 -23.15 12.02
C MET A 146 -2.94 -23.79 13.38
N HIS A 147 -2.42 -23.18 14.44
CA HIS A 147 -2.58 -23.69 15.80
C HIS A 147 -4.05 -23.64 16.25
N GLU A 148 -4.49 -24.59 17.07
CA GLU A 148 -5.89 -24.71 17.48
C GLU A 148 -6.40 -23.49 18.26
N SER A 149 -5.53 -22.87 19.06
CA SER A 149 -5.84 -21.64 19.82
C SER A 149 -5.88 -20.37 18.98
N ALA A 150 -5.43 -20.43 17.72
CA ALA A 150 -5.36 -19.24 16.88
C ALA A 150 -6.76 -18.79 16.44
N THR A 151 -7.00 -17.49 16.52
CA THR A 151 -8.26 -16.84 16.12
C THR A 151 -8.28 -16.55 14.62
N THR A 152 -9.36 -15.99 14.09
CA THR A 152 -9.46 -15.58 12.68
C THR A 152 -8.57 -14.38 12.31
N MET A 153 -8.15 -13.61 13.32
CA MET A 153 -7.43 -12.35 13.15
C MET A 153 -6.11 -12.43 12.37
N PRO A 154 -5.23 -13.42 12.59
CA PRO A 154 -3.99 -13.55 11.82
C PRO A 154 -4.24 -13.67 10.31
N ILE A 155 -5.32 -14.34 9.90
CA ILE A 155 -5.72 -14.49 8.48
C ILE A 155 -6.16 -13.13 7.92
N VAL A 156 -7.00 -12.40 8.65
CA VAL A 156 -7.43 -11.04 8.25
C VAL A 156 -6.23 -10.13 8.06
N PHE A 157 -5.29 -10.14 9.02
CA PHE A 157 -4.09 -9.30 8.94
C PHE A 157 -3.14 -9.74 7.83
N PHE A 158 -2.99 -11.04 7.59
CA PHE A 158 -2.23 -11.57 6.47
C PHE A 158 -2.78 -11.04 5.13
N LEU A 159 -4.09 -11.18 4.92
CA LEU A 159 -4.76 -10.69 3.70
C LEU A 159 -4.65 -9.17 3.57
N LYS A 160 -4.81 -8.41 4.66
CA LYS A 160 -4.66 -6.95 4.65
C LYS A 160 -3.27 -6.50 4.22
N ASN A 161 -2.22 -7.16 4.71
CA ASN A 161 -0.84 -6.85 4.32
C ASN A 161 -0.59 -7.19 2.85
N LEU A 162 -1.25 -8.19 2.27
CA LEU A 162 -1.11 -8.49 0.84
C LEU A 162 -1.96 -7.61 -0.09
N THR A 163 -3.07 -7.05 0.40
CA THR A 163 -4.08 -6.38 -0.44
C THR A 163 -4.20 -4.88 -0.14
N VAL A 164 -4.91 -4.51 0.93
CA VAL A 164 -5.29 -3.13 1.22
C VAL A 164 -4.07 -2.24 1.46
N ILE A 165 -3.13 -2.69 2.30
CA ILE A 165 -1.97 -1.87 2.73
C ILE A 165 -1.09 -1.44 1.55
N PRO A 166 -0.59 -2.34 0.69
CA PRO A 166 0.24 -1.91 -0.44
C PRO A 166 -0.53 -1.02 -1.43
N PHE A 167 -1.86 -1.17 -1.52
CA PHE A 167 -2.68 -0.41 -2.47
C PHE A 167 -2.77 1.03 -2.01
N THR A 168 -3.00 1.21 -0.70
CA THR A 168 -2.97 2.51 -0.04
C THR A 168 -1.63 3.21 -0.25
N LEU A 169 -0.51 2.50 -0.03
CA LEU A 169 0.83 3.09 -0.22
C LEU A 169 1.07 3.55 -1.67
N ILE A 170 0.63 2.76 -2.65
CA ILE A 170 0.74 3.12 -4.07
C ILE A 170 -0.15 4.33 -4.38
N PHE A 171 -1.38 4.34 -3.89
CA PHE A 171 -2.31 5.45 -4.08
C PHE A 171 -1.78 6.75 -3.48
N GLU A 172 -1.32 6.72 -2.23
CA GLU A 172 -0.71 7.86 -1.54
C GLU A 172 0.51 8.38 -2.31
N TYR A 173 1.38 7.49 -2.78
CA TYR A 173 2.51 7.86 -3.61
C TYR A 173 2.07 8.57 -4.90
N GLY A 174 1.06 8.03 -5.59
CA GLY A 174 0.46 8.65 -6.77
C GLY A 174 -0.12 10.03 -6.46
N LEU A 175 -0.83 10.15 -5.33
CA LEU A 175 -1.44 11.38 -4.84
C LEU A 175 -0.38 12.46 -4.56
N PHE A 176 0.69 12.13 -3.81
CA PHE A 176 1.78 13.07 -3.55
C PHE A 176 2.47 13.53 -4.84
N ARG A 177 2.68 12.63 -5.80
CA ARG A 177 3.23 13.01 -7.11
C ARG A 177 2.30 13.94 -7.89
N TRP A 178 1.00 13.69 -7.84
CA TRP A 178 0.01 14.56 -8.47
C TRP A 178 -0.03 15.95 -7.82
N LEU A 179 -0.10 16.01 -6.48
CA LEU A 179 -0.12 17.27 -5.71
C LEU A 179 1.13 18.13 -5.93
N THR A 180 2.28 17.50 -6.14
CA THR A 180 3.54 18.23 -6.44
C THR A 180 3.63 18.74 -7.88
N GLY A 181 2.59 18.52 -8.69
CA GLY A 181 2.48 18.98 -10.08
C GLY A 181 3.05 17.98 -11.10
N ASN A 182 3.39 16.76 -10.70
CA ASN A 182 3.91 15.74 -11.62
C ASN A 182 2.74 15.13 -12.42
N ARG A 183 2.39 15.78 -13.54
CA ARG A 183 1.30 15.38 -14.44
C ARG A 183 1.49 14.00 -15.09
N SER A 184 2.65 13.34 -14.96
CA SER A 184 2.86 11.97 -15.49
C SER A 184 1.95 10.90 -14.86
N VAL A 185 1.31 11.23 -13.72
CA VAL A 185 0.28 10.41 -13.07
C VAL A 185 -1.06 10.49 -13.82
N VAL A 186 -1.36 11.61 -14.47
CA VAL A 186 -2.64 11.87 -15.17
C VAL A 186 -2.50 11.77 -16.71
N ASN A 187 -1.39 12.26 -17.28
CA ASN A 187 -1.18 12.37 -18.72
C ASN A 187 -1.00 11.02 -19.46
N ARG A 188 -0.72 9.93 -18.74
CA ARG A 188 -0.57 8.60 -19.37
C ARG A 188 -1.89 8.01 -19.89
N LEU A 189 -3.03 8.59 -19.56
CA LEU A 189 -4.34 8.18 -20.09
C LEU A 189 -4.75 8.95 -21.36
N VAL A 190 -4.15 10.13 -21.60
CA VAL A 190 -4.42 10.93 -22.81
C VAL A 190 -3.59 10.45 -24.00
N GLN A 191 -2.34 10.00 -23.78
CA GLN A 191 -1.46 9.55 -24.87
C GLN A 191 -1.80 8.15 -25.43
N THR A 192 -2.58 7.32 -24.73
CA THR A 192 -3.08 6.04 -25.29
C THR A 192 -4.39 6.18 -26.09
N ARG A 193 -4.88 7.41 -26.27
CA ARG A 193 -6.08 7.71 -27.08
C ARG A 193 -5.80 8.75 -28.18
N ALA A 194 -4.54 8.91 -28.57
CA ALA A 194 -4.11 9.68 -29.73
C ALA A 194 -3.47 8.74 -30.74
#